data_AF-A0AAC9I494-F1
#
_entry.id   AF-A0AAC9I494-F1
#
_cell.length_a   1.000
_cell.length_b   1.000
_cell.length_c   1.000
_cell.angle_alpha   90.00
_cell.angle_beta   90.00
_cell.angle_gamma   90.00
#
_symmetry.space_group_name_H-M   'P 1'
#
loop_
_entity.id
_entity.type
_entity.pdbx_description
1 polymer ?
#
loop_
_entity_poly.entity_id
_entity_poly.type
_entity_poly.pdbx_seq_one_letter_code
_entity_poly.pdbx_strand_id
1 'polypeptide(L)'
;MKNTILAILFCTIGQIGLSQNYVPSIKNNTELNYICKLHGQTRPLTLTIKMDKDTLVLNLVTRGVKSNIVISQKALKNGNALSFNQGEYSEVLVLKPTETFFMISQSAYQDLLKNKKFIYNNTTYVLDEKVEKSSVAVDGKSVDAFHVIAQIDKTEMWIIKNPDFPLICKITENPLEINFTLVKIADK
;
A
#
# COMPACT_ATOMS: atom_id res chain seq x y z
N MET A 1 43.43 56.85 -8.83
CA MET A 1 42.23 56.20 -8.28
C MET A 1 41.65 55.24 -9.31
N LYS A 2 41.87 53.92 -9.19
CA LYS A 2 41.09 52.92 -9.95
C LYS A 2 41.32 51.48 -9.46
N ASN A 3 40.26 50.97 -8.84
CA ASN A 3 39.72 49.61 -8.82
C ASN A 3 40.61 48.43 -8.42
N THR A 4 40.53 48.09 -7.14
CA THR A 4 40.70 46.73 -6.62
C THR A 4 39.50 45.88 -7.04
N ILE A 5 39.72 44.80 -7.81
CA ILE A 5 38.68 43.81 -8.10
C ILE A 5 38.87 42.67 -7.08
N LEU A 6 37.97 42.59 -6.11
CA LEU A 6 37.87 41.50 -5.16
C LEU A 6 36.98 40.41 -5.78
N ALA A 7 37.56 39.30 -6.20
CA ALA A 7 36.82 38.15 -6.70
C ALA A 7 36.40 37.27 -5.51
N ILE A 8 35.10 37.30 -5.17
CA ILE A 8 34.48 36.37 -4.23
C ILE A 8 33.88 35.23 -5.06
N LEU A 9 34.55 34.07 -5.08
CA LEU A 9 34.03 32.86 -5.69
C LEU A 9 33.04 32.20 -4.73
N PHE A 10 31.75 32.31 -5.03
CA PHE A 10 30.67 31.66 -4.30
C PHE A 10 30.79 30.13 -4.45
N CYS A 11 31.05 29.43 -3.36
CA CYS A 11 30.86 27.98 -3.28
C CYS A 11 29.37 27.66 -3.49
N THR A 12 29.03 27.06 -4.62
CA THR A 12 27.72 26.44 -4.84
C THR A 12 27.61 25.23 -3.93
N ILE A 13 26.94 25.39 -2.78
CA ILE A 13 26.45 24.28 -1.99
C ILE A 13 25.40 23.59 -2.86
N GLY A 14 25.76 22.44 -3.42
CA GLY A 14 24.78 21.55 -4.04
C GLY A 14 23.74 21.22 -3.00
N GLN A 15 22.50 21.66 -3.22
CA GLN A 15 21.38 21.21 -2.42
C GLN A 15 21.24 19.70 -2.68
N ILE A 16 21.73 18.89 -1.74
CA ILE A 16 21.31 17.50 -1.62
C ILE A 16 19.85 17.60 -1.22
N GLY A 17 18.96 17.64 -2.21
CA GLY A 17 17.54 17.53 -2.00
C GLY A 17 17.30 16.19 -1.33
N LEU A 18 17.06 16.19 -0.02
CA LEU A 18 16.43 15.06 0.64
C LEU A 18 15.11 14.86 -0.11
N SER A 19 15.01 13.78 -0.89
CA SER A 19 13.74 13.32 -1.42
C SER A 19 12.81 13.16 -0.23
N GLN A 20 11.88 14.10 -0.05
CA GLN A 20 10.87 13.98 0.98
C GLN A 20 9.99 12.80 0.58
N ASN A 21 10.15 11.70 1.30
CA ASN A 21 9.36 10.49 1.15
C ASN A 21 7.87 10.84 1.18
N TYR A 22 7.18 10.60 0.06
CA TYR A 22 5.77 10.94 -0.08
C TYR A 22 4.89 9.88 0.60
N VAL A 23 4.11 10.30 1.59
CA VAL A 23 3.04 9.48 2.17
C VAL A 23 1.71 10.00 1.66
N PRO A 24 0.94 9.21 0.88
CA PRO A 24 -0.33 9.67 0.33
C PRO A 24 -1.37 9.87 1.44
N SER A 25 -2.12 10.96 1.34
CA SER A 25 -3.34 11.15 2.13
C SER A 25 -4.46 10.30 1.54
N ILE A 26 -5.09 9.49 2.39
CA ILE A 26 -6.17 8.60 2.00
C ILE A 26 -7.47 9.12 2.62
N LYS A 27 -8.42 9.53 1.79
CA LYS A 27 -9.69 10.14 2.21
C LYS A 27 -10.87 9.63 1.38
N ASN A 28 -12.08 10.09 1.70
CA ASN A 28 -13.26 9.79 0.90
C ASN A 28 -13.04 10.24 -0.54
N ASN A 29 -13.48 9.41 -1.48
CA ASN A 29 -13.30 9.54 -2.92
C ASN A 29 -11.85 9.43 -3.42
N THR A 30 -10.88 9.09 -2.58
CA THR A 30 -9.55 8.69 -3.07
C THR A 30 -9.69 7.41 -3.90
N GLU A 31 -9.15 7.45 -5.12
CA GLU A 31 -9.05 6.31 -6.03
C GLU A 31 -7.67 5.66 -5.95
N LEU A 32 -7.66 4.37 -5.66
CA LEU A 32 -6.48 3.52 -5.72
C LEU A 32 -6.54 2.68 -6.99
N ASN A 33 -5.57 2.84 -7.87
CA ASN A 33 -5.49 2.10 -9.12
C ASN A 33 -4.38 1.07 -9.04
N TYR A 34 -4.76 -0.20 -9.13
CA TYR A 34 -3.87 -1.35 -9.11
C TYR A 34 -3.77 -2.00 -10.48
N ILE A 35 -2.62 -2.60 -10.75
CA ILE A 35 -2.46 -3.64 -11.77
C ILE A 35 -2.38 -4.98 -11.04
N CYS A 36 -3.36 -5.85 -11.29
CA CYS A 36 -3.44 -7.18 -10.70
C CYS A 36 -3.00 -8.23 -11.72
N LYS A 37 -2.16 -9.17 -11.31
CA LYS A 37 -1.80 -10.37 -12.06
C LYS A 37 -2.44 -11.58 -11.38
N LEU A 38 -3.39 -12.21 -12.05
CA LEU A 38 -4.22 -13.33 -11.58
C LEU A 38 -4.00 -14.51 -12.53
N HIS A 39 -3.40 -15.60 -12.06
CA HIS A 39 -3.17 -16.80 -12.89
C HIS A 39 -2.55 -16.49 -14.26
N GLY A 40 -1.52 -15.64 -14.25
CA GLY A 40 -0.82 -15.20 -15.47
C GLY A 40 -1.50 -14.06 -16.25
N GLN A 41 -2.76 -13.71 -15.97
CA GLN A 41 -3.45 -12.60 -16.64
C GLN A 41 -3.28 -11.28 -15.89
N THR A 42 -2.98 -10.21 -16.63
CA THR A 42 -2.87 -8.86 -16.07
C THR A 42 -4.13 -8.05 -16.33
N ARG A 43 -4.67 -7.39 -15.29
CA ARG A 43 -5.86 -6.55 -15.38
C ARG A 43 -5.76 -5.33 -14.47
N PRO A 44 -6.25 -4.15 -14.90
CA PRO A 44 -6.42 -3.02 -14.02
C PRO A 44 -7.57 -3.27 -13.03
N LEU A 45 -7.42 -2.76 -11.82
CA LEU A 45 -8.44 -2.76 -10.79
C LEU A 45 -8.42 -1.40 -10.09
N THR A 46 -9.57 -0.75 -9.99
CA THR A 46 -9.74 0.53 -9.30
C THR A 46 -10.56 0.31 -8.04
N LEU A 47 -10.11 0.89 -6.93
CA LEU A 47 -10.84 0.98 -5.68
C LEU A 47 -11.12 2.44 -5.37
N THR A 48 -12.39 2.83 -5.25
CA THR A 48 -12.77 4.15 -4.74
C THR A 48 -13.13 4.04 -3.27
N ILE A 49 -12.51 4.86 -2.44
CA ILE A 49 -12.69 4.82 -0.98
C ILE A 49 -13.95 5.56 -0.56
N LYS A 50 -14.75 4.89 0.26
CA LYS A 50 -15.84 5.50 1.02
C LYS A 50 -15.76 5.02 2.47
N MET A 51 -15.27 5.89 3.33
CA MET A 51 -15.29 5.73 4.77
C MET A 51 -16.63 6.18 5.35
N ASP A 52 -17.14 5.36 6.25
CA ASP A 52 -18.24 5.65 7.16
C ASP A 52 -17.77 5.40 8.60
N LYS A 53 -18.55 5.83 9.58
CA LYS A 53 -18.23 5.71 11.02
C LYS A 53 -17.88 4.26 11.41
N ASP A 54 -18.60 3.30 10.85
CA ASP A 54 -18.54 1.89 11.25
C ASP A 54 -17.89 0.97 10.20
N THR A 55 -17.63 1.48 8.99
CA THR A 55 -17.09 0.67 7.89
C THR A 55 -16.16 1.46 6.96
N LEU A 56 -15.24 0.74 6.32
CA LEU A 56 -14.60 1.17 5.08
C LEU A 56 -15.26 0.40 3.93
N VAL A 57 -15.76 1.13 2.95
CA VAL A 57 -16.26 0.58 1.69
C VAL A 57 -15.26 0.90 0.58
N LEU A 58 -14.86 -0.14 -0.15
CA LEU A 58 -14.06 0.00 -1.36
C LEU A 58 -14.95 -0.34 -2.55
N ASN A 59 -15.31 0.68 -3.33
CA ASN A 59 -16.05 0.48 -4.57
C ASN A 59 -15.05 -0.07 -5.60
N LEU A 60 -15.09 -1.37 -5.82
CA LEU A 60 -14.21 -2.09 -6.72
C LEU A 60 -14.77 -2.04 -8.14
N VAL A 61 -13.92 -1.68 -9.08
CA VAL A 61 -14.18 -1.80 -10.52
C VAL A 61 -13.01 -2.49 -11.18
N THR A 62 -13.29 -3.60 -11.85
CA THR A 62 -12.35 -4.26 -12.77
C THR A 62 -13.12 -4.82 -13.97
N ARG A 63 -12.44 -5.48 -14.91
CA ARG A 63 -13.03 -5.94 -16.17
C ARG A 63 -14.23 -6.88 -15.92
N GLY A 64 -15.44 -6.36 -16.14
CA GLY A 64 -16.69 -7.10 -16.01
C GLY A 64 -17.19 -7.28 -14.57
N VAL A 65 -16.52 -6.70 -13.57
CA VAL A 65 -16.88 -6.84 -12.16
C VAL A 65 -16.99 -5.46 -11.52
N LYS A 66 -18.09 -5.24 -10.81
CA LYS A 66 -18.33 -4.08 -9.95
C LYS A 66 -18.87 -4.59 -8.62
N SER A 67 -18.21 -4.26 -7.53
CA SER A 67 -18.61 -4.73 -6.20
C SER A 67 -18.25 -3.72 -5.13
N ASN A 68 -19.07 -3.62 -4.09
CA ASN A 68 -18.79 -2.84 -2.89
C ASN A 68 -18.18 -3.79 -1.85
N ILE A 69 -16.88 -3.69 -1.62
CA ILE A 69 -16.19 -4.48 -0.60
C ILE A 69 -16.33 -3.75 0.73
N VAL A 70 -17.08 -4.33 1.67
CA VAL A 70 -17.40 -3.72 2.97
C VAL A 70 -16.52 -4.35 4.05
N ILE A 71 -15.73 -3.51 4.70
CA ILE A 71 -14.78 -3.88 5.75
C ILE A 71 -15.20 -3.21 7.06
N SER A 72 -15.42 -4.00 8.11
CA SER A 72 -15.78 -3.47 9.43
C SER A 72 -14.61 -2.74 10.11
N GLN A 73 -14.89 -1.75 10.96
CA GLN A 73 -13.85 -1.13 11.80
C GLN A 73 -13.10 -2.14 12.68
N LYS A 74 -13.76 -3.24 13.09
CA LYS A 74 -13.10 -4.32 13.83
C LYS A 74 -11.99 -4.99 13.00
N ALA A 75 -12.27 -5.26 11.73
CA ALA A 75 -11.30 -5.84 10.80
C ALA A 75 -10.16 -4.86 10.48
N LEU A 76 -10.47 -3.57 10.27
CA LEU A 76 -9.43 -2.55 10.04
C LEU A 76 -8.48 -2.43 11.24
N LYS A 77 -9.00 -2.52 12.46
CA LYS A 77 -8.20 -2.41 13.68
C LYS A 77 -7.41 -3.68 13.97
N ASN A 78 -8.06 -4.84 13.89
CA ASN A 78 -7.54 -6.10 14.46
C ASN A 78 -7.59 -7.30 13.51
N GLY A 79 -7.89 -7.09 12.23
CA GLY A 79 -7.92 -8.15 11.23
C GLY A 79 -6.55 -8.85 11.11
N ASN A 80 -6.58 -10.13 10.76
CA ASN A 80 -5.39 -10.98 10.64
C ASN A 80 -5.42 -11.85 9.37
N ALA A 81 -6.34 -11.55 8.45
CA ALA A 81 -6.47 -12.23 7.19
C ALA A 81 -6.67 -11.22 6.05
N LEU A 82 -6.09 -11.50 4.89
CA LEU A 82 -6.28 -10.73 3.67
C LEU A 82 -7.24 -11.51 2.77
N SER A 83 -8.38 -10.90 2.44
CA SER A 83 -9.29 -11.44 1.44
C SER A 83 -8.77 -11.17 0.04
N PHE A 84 -8.87 -12.17 -0.83
CA PHE A 84 -8.56 -12.07 -2.26
C PHE A 84 -9.81 -12.14 -3.15
N ASN A 85 -10.99 -12.18 -2.55
CA ASN A 85 -12.28 -12.22 -3.26
C ASN A 85 -12.59 -10.84 -3.85
N GLN A 86 -12.78 -10.75 -5.17
CA GLN A 86 -13.00 -9.48 -5.87
C GLN A 86 -14.49 -9.16 -6.07
N GLY A 87 -15.37 -9.93 -5.44
CA GLY A 87 -16.82 -9.73 -5.53
C GLY A 87 -17.40 -10.19 -6.86
N GLU A 88 -16.79 -11.20 -7.50
CA GLU A 88 -17.20 -11.72 -8.80
C GLU A 88 -18.67 -12.17 -8.84
N TYR A 89 -19.21 -12.56 -7.68
CA TYR A 89 -20.55 -13.12 -7.54
C TYR A 89 -21.48 -12.27 -6.67
N SER A 90 -21.08 -11.06 -6.28
CA SER A 90 -21.93 -10.19 -5.45
C SER A 90 -21.64 -8.71 -5.66
N GLU A 91 -22.71 -7.92 -5.86
CA GLU A 91 -22.64 -6.46 -5.89
C GLU A 91 -22.16 -5.86 -4.56
N VAL A 92 -22.38 -6.56 -3.45
CA VAL A 92 -21.90 -6.18 -2.12
C VAL A 92 -21.25 -7.39 -1.46
N LEU A 93 -19.96 -7.28 -1.16
CA LEU A 93 -19.20 -8.30 -0.45
C LEU A 93 -18.85 -7.78 0.95
N VAL A 94 -19.51 -8.32 1.97
CA VAL A 94 -19.16 -8.05 3.37
C VAL A 94 -18.08 -9.03 3.82
N LEU A 95 -16.91 -8.52 4.19
CA LEU A 95 -15.81 -9.36 4.66
C LEU A 95 -16.04 -9.88 6.07
N LYS A 96 -15.39 -10.99 6.43
CA LYS A 96 -15.40 -11.47 7.82
C LYS A 96 -14.77 -10.41 8.74
N PRO A 97 -15.13 -10.39 10.04
CA PRO A 97 -14.56 -9.44 11.00
C PRO A 97 -13.03 -9.55 11.21
N THR A 98 -12.40 -10.59 10.65
CA THR A 98 -10.95 -10.82 10.67
C THR A 98 -10.26 -10.49 9.35
N GLU A 99 -11.03 -10.20 8.30
CA GLU A 99 -10.54 -10.04 6.93
C GLU A 99 -10.45 -8.56 6.53
N THR A 100 -9.30 -8.16 5.98
CA THR A 100 -9.08 -6.88 5.30
C THR A 100 -8.96 -7.10 3.79
N PHE A 101 -8.81 -6.01 3.03
CA PHE A 101 -8.66 -6.04 1.57
C PHE A 101 -7.65 -5.00 1.11
N PHE A 102 -6.62 -5.42 0.36
CA PHE A 102 -5.50 -4.58 -0.11
C PHE A 102 -4.76 -3.77 0.97
N MET A 103 -4.94 -4.10 2.25
CA MET A 103 -4.28 -3.45 3.38
C MET A 103 -4.11 -4.45 4.52
N ILE A 104 -3.14 -4.22 5.40
CA ILE A 104 -3.11 -4.92 6.69
C ILE A 104 -3.94 -4.16 7.73
N SER A 105 -4.12 -4.74 8.91
CA SER A 105 -4.79 -4.06 10.02
C SER A 105 -3.84 -3.11 10.75
N GLN A 106 -4.42 -2.17 11.49
CA GLN A 106 -3.65 -1.25 12.34
C GLN A 106 -2.84 -2.01 13.39
N SER A 107 -3.38 -3.07 14.01
CA SER A 107 -2.63 -3.89 14.96
C SER A 107 -1.44 -4.59 14.32
N ALA A 108 -1.61 -5.16 13.12
CA ALA A 108 -0.50 -5.79 12.38
C ALA A 108 0.58 -4.77 11.99
N TYR A 109 0.18 -3.54 11.64
CA TYR A 109 1.12 -2.46 11.39
C TYR A 109 1.93 -2.11 12.66
N GLN A 110 1.27 -2.03 13.82
CA GLN A 110 1.97 -1.80 15.09
C GLN A 110 2.91 -2.96 15.47
N ASP A 111 2.50 -4.21 15.23
CA ASP A 111 3.36 -5.38 15.43
C ASP A 111 4.58 -5.33 14.53
N LEU A 112 4.42 -4.92 13.26
CA LEU A 112 5.54 -4.72 12.34
C LEU A 112 6.52 -3.67 12.86
N LEU A 113 6.03 -2.53 13.36
CA LEU A 113 6.90 -1.49 13.90
C LEU A 113 7.69 -1.96 15.13
N LYS A 114 6.99 -2.61 16.07
CA LYS A 114 7.51 -3.01 17.38
C LYS A 114 8.39 -4.24 17.31
N ASN A 115 7.93 -5.27 16.60
CA ASN A 115 8.51 -6.61 16.62
C ASN A 115 9.26 -6.95 15.33
N LYS A 116 9.26 -6.04 14.34
CA LYS A 116 9.80 -6.25 12.98
C LYS A 116 9.14 -7.42 12.24
N LYS A 117 7.93 -7.80 12.67
CA LYS A 117 7.14 -8.87 12.06
C LYS A 117 5.67 -8.76 12.44
N PHE A 118 4.80 -9.38 11.65
CA PHE A 118 3.39 -9.57 11.96
C PHE A 118 2.90 -10.90 11.39
N ILE A 119 1.68 -11.31 11.78
CA ILE A 119 1.06 -12.55 11.30
C ILE A 119 -0.21 -12.20 10.52
N TYR A 120 -0.31 -12.66 9.28
CA TYR A 120 -1.48 -12.52 8.42
C TYR A 120 -1.71 -13.81 7.63
N ASN A 121 -2.96 -14.24 7.44
CA ASN A 121 -3.27 -15.50 6.75
C ASN A 121 -2.47 -16.69 7.32
N ASN A 122 -2.34 -16.76 8.65
CA ASN A 122 -1.54 -17.76 9.36
C ASN A 122 -0.05 -17.81 8.96
N THR A 123 0.44 -16.76 8.30
CA THR A 123 1.81 -16.63 7.80
C THR A 123 2.53 -15.53 8.56
N THR A 124 3.75 -15.81 9.01
CA THR A 124 4.62 -14.78 9.59
C THR A 124 5.32 -14.01 8.49
N TYR A 125 5.16 -12.69 8.49
CA TYR A 125 5.88 -11.76 7.62
C TYR A 125 6.91 -11.01 8.44
N VAL A 126 8.16 -10.98 7.98
CA VAL A 126 9.28 -10.32 8.67
C VAL A 126 9.78 -9.15 7.82
N LEU A 127 10.10 -8.03 8.48
CA LEU A 127 10.68 -6.86 7.84
C LEU A 127 12.02 -7.21 7.19
N ASP A 128 12.17 -6.90 5.90
CA ASP A 128 13.47 -6.85 5.24
C ASP A 128 14.11 -5.49 5.54
N GLU A 129 15.19 -5.48 6.32
CA GLU A 129 15.88 -4.25 6.73
C GLU A 129 16.73 -3.63 5.60
N LYS A 130 16.76 -4.25 4.41
CA LYS A 130 17.44 -3.71 3.23
C LYS A 130 16.76 -2.45 2.71
N VAL A 131 17.44 -1.32 2.89
CA VAL A 131 16.97 0.03 2.53
C VAL A 131 16.59 0.16 1.05
N GLU A 132 17.29 -0.55 0.16
CA GLU A 132 17.08 -0.49 -1.30
C GLU A 132 15.67 -0.89 -1.75
N LYS A 133 14.95 -1.69 -0.95
CA LYS A 133 13.58 -2.15 -1.24
C LYS A 133 12.50 -1.33 -0.53
N SER A 134 12.87 -0.28 0.21
CA SER A 134 11.96 0.50 1.07
C SER A 134 11.16 1.58 0.33
N SER A 135 10.93 1.43 -0.98
CA SER A 135 10.09 2.35 -1.74
C SER A 135 9.37 1.67 -2.90
N VAL A 136 8.20 2.20 -3.25
CA VAL A 136 7.42 1.78 -4.41
C VAL A 136 7.11 3.01 -5.27
N ALA A 137 7.34 2.90 -6.58
CA ALA A 137 6.95 3.94 -7.52
C ALA A 137 5.44 3.92 -7.74
N VAL A 138 4.76 5.02 -7.39
CA VAL A 138 3.32 5.23 -7.61
C VAL A 138 3.15 6.57 -8.34
N ASP A 139 2.61 6.55 -9.54
CA ASP A 139 2.43 7.73 -10.41
C ASP A 139 3.73 8.55 -10.61
N GLY A 140 4.85 7.84 -10.80
CA GLY A 140 6.19 8.43 -10.94
C GLY A 140 6.79 8.99 -9.64
N LYS A 141 6.08 8.91 -8.51
CA LYS A 141 6.55 9.36 -7.19
C LYS A 141 7.04 8.16 -6.37
N SER A 142 8.11 8.36 -5.62
CA SER A 142 8.59 7.38 -4.66
C SER A 142 7.73 7.44 -3.39
N VAL A 143 7.00 6.36 -3.10
CA VAL A 143 6.22 6.18 -1.86
C VAL A 143 7.03 5.33 -0.90
N ASP A 144 7.19 5.81 0.32
CA ASP A 144 7.91 5.09 1.37
C ASP A 144 7.07 3.95 1.93
N ALA A 145 7.66 2.76 1.97
CA ALA A 145 6.98 1.53 2.33
C ALA A 145 7.88 0.62 3.16
N PHE A 146 7.28 -0.15 4.06
CA PHE A 146 7.93 -1.32 4.63
C PHE A 146 7.94 -2.44 3.60
N HIS A 147 9.07 -3.10 3.45
CA HIS A 147 9.18 -4.32 2.67
C HIS A 147 9.24 -5.52 3.63
N VAL A 148 8.36 -6.49 3.43
CA VAL A 148 8.26 -7.68 4.30
C VAL A 148 8.24 -8.96 3.47
N ILE A 149 8.80 -10.03 4.03
CA ILE A 149 8.94 -11.33 3.37
C ILE A 149 8.26 -12.40 4.24
N ALA A 150 7.45 -13.25 3.62
CA ALA A 150 6.88 -14.43 4.26
C ALA A 150 7.97 -15.41 4.69
N GLN A 151 7.77 -16.08 5.84
CA GLN A 151 8.72 -17.07 6.35
C GLN A 151 8.51 -18.49 5.79
N ILE A 152 7.34 -18.76 5.17
CA ILE A 152 6.96 -20.10 4.72
C ILE A 152 7.00 -20.28 3.20
N ASP A 153 7.03 -19.18 2.46
CA ASP A 153 7.07 -19.13 1.00
C ASP A 153 7.85 -17.88 0.54
N LYS A 154 7.78 -17.54 -0.74
CA LYS A 154 8.52 -16.41 -1.32
C LYS A 154 7.73 -15.12 -1.38
N THR A 155 6.54 -15.07 -0.78
CA THR A 155 5.67 -13.89 -0.86
C THR A 155 6.38 -12.68 -0.28
N GLU A 156 6.48 -11.62 -1.07
CA GLU A 156 6.95 -10.31 -0.62
C GLU A 156 5.78 -9.32 -0.63
N MET A 157 5.73 -8.42 0.37
CA MET A 157 4.79 -7.30 0.38
C MET A 157 5.47 -5.95 0.62
N TRP A 158 4.91 -4.90 0.03
CA TRP A 158 5.25 -3.51 0.33
C TRP A 158 4.06 -2.80 0.93
N ILE A 159 4.23 -2.22 2.12
CA ILE A 159 3.16 -1.64 2.92
C ILE A 159 3.48 -0.17 3.15
N ILE A 160 2.59 0.75 2.75
CA ILE A 160 2.80 2.19 2.95
C ILE A 160 3.01 2.48 4.43
N LYS A 161 3.94 3.37 4.74
CA LYS A 161 4.16 3.88 6.10
C LYS A 161 3.07 4.88 6.51
N ASN A 162 1.82 4.43 6.53
CA ASN A 162 0.65 5.18 6.95
C ASN A 162 -0.10 4.35 8.02
N PRO A 163 -0.04 4.73 9.31
CA PRO A 163 -0.64 3.94 10.39
C PRO A 163 -2.17 3.88 10.33
N ASP A 164 -2.81 4.90 9.76
CA ASP A 164 -4.28 4.95 9.67
C ASP A 164 -4.77 4.09 8.51
N PHE A 165 -4.01 4.07 7.40
CA PHE A 165 -4.28 3.31 6.18
C PHE A 165 -3.02 2.56 5.71
N PRO A 166 -2.65 1.44 6.35
CA PRO A 166 -1.48 0.65 5.98
C PRO A 166 -1.75 -0.19 4.71
N LEU A 167 -1.92 0.51 3.59
CA LEU A 167 -2.18 -0.06 2.27
C LEU A 167 -1.01 -0.91 1.80
N ILE A 168 -1.32 -2.08 1.23
CA ILE A 168 -0.33 -2.90 0.54
C ILE A 168 -0.18 -2.33 -0.87
N CYS A 169 0.95 -1.66 -1.14
CA CYS A 169 1.28 -1.16 -2.46
C CYS A 169 1.58 -2.28 -3.44
N LYS A 170 2.20 -3.36 -2.99
CA LYS A 170 2.67 -4.41 -3.88
C LYS A 170 2.69 -5.74 -3.15
N ILE A 171 2.28 -6.79 -3.86
CA ILE A 171 2.49 -8.18 -3.45
C ILE A 171 3.10 -8.94 -4.62
N THR A 172 4.12 -9.75 -4.37
CA THR A 172 4.77 -10.59 -5.38
C THR A 172 5.01 -12.00 -4.87
N GLU A 173 5.12 -12.95 -5.78
CA GLU A 173 5.37 -14.37 -5.50
C GLU A 173 4.34 -15.00 -4.55
N ASN A 174 3.12 -14.46 -4.53
CA ASN A 174 2.01 -15.05 -3.78
C ASN A 174 1.68 -16.44 -4.36
N PRO A 175 1.67 -17.52 -3.55
CA PRO A 175 1.38 -18.88 -4.01
C PRO A 175 -0.03 -19.05 -4.59
N LEU A 176 -0.96 -18.15 -4.28
CA LEU A 176 -2.29 -18.13 -4.91
C LEU A 176 -2.26 -17.62 -6.37
N GLU A 177 -1.09 -17.20 -6.86
CA GLU A 177 -0.90 -16.54 -8.16
C GLU A 177 -1.70 -15.24 -8.31
N ILE A 178 -1.99 -14.60 -7.18
CA ILE A 178 -2.68 -13.30 -7.08
C ILE A 178 -1.66 -12.26 -6.62
N ASN A 179 -1.09 -11.55 -7.58
CA ASN A 179 -0.13 -10.49 -7.35
C ASN A 179 -0.73 -9.14 -7.73
N PHE A 180 -0.32 -8.05 -7.10
CA PHE A 180 -0.82 -6.72 -7.45
C PHE A 180 0.21 -5.64 -7.18
N THR A 181 0.06 -4.51 -7.86
CA THR A 181 0.90 -3.32 -7.69
C THR A 181 0.05 -2.07 -7.83
N LEU A 182 0.08 -1.19 -6.84
CA LEU A 182 -0.51 0.13 -6.85
C LEU A 182 0.29 0.99 -7.82
N VAL A 183 -0.39 1.49 -8.86
CA VAL A 183 0.26 2.29 -9.91
C VAL A 183 -0.11 3.76 -9.83
N LYS A 184 -1.27 4.10 -9.25
CA LYS A 184 -1.71 5.50 -9.13
C LYS A 184 -2.66 5.69 -7.95
N ILE A 185 -2.50 6.81 -7.27
CA ILE A 185 -3.45 7.33 -6.27
C ILE A 185 -3.95 8.68 -6.80
N ALA A 186 -5.27 8.86 -6.84
CA ALA A 186 -5.87 10.12 -7.28
C ALA A 186 -6.97 10.54 -6.31
N ASP A 187 -7.06 11.84 -6.04
CA ASP A 187 -8.23 12.41 -5.39
C ASP A 187 -9.27 12.72 -6.48
N LYS A 188 -10.53 12.33 -6.23
CA LYS A 188 -11.69 12.78 -7.01
C LYS A 188 -12.39 13.96 -6.37
#